data_AF-A0A2S7IHT8-F1
#
_entry.id   AF-A0A2S7IHT8-F1
#
_cell.length_a   1.000
_cell.length_b   1.000
_cell.length_c   1.000
_cell.angle_alpha   90.00
_cell.angle_beta   90.00
_cell.angle_gamma   90.00
#
_symmetry.space_group_name_H-M   'P 1'
#
loop_
_entity.id
_entity.type
_entity.pdbx_description
1 polymer ?
#
loop_
_entity_poly.entity_id
_entity_poly.type
_entity_poly.pdbx_seq_one_letter_code
_entity_poly.pdbx_strand_id
1 'polypeptide(L)'
;MNAFSFVSKSLLVLFVLIASLSSCKKSEKDPEPEPEPQPVTDLATKVAGKYVFKKIVVNGKLEYTAEEAGMQGSITLTRKATSKVSMAVKIQHTDDNSDFLNQMVDNLAVTEGSGGGYVLSANGNQLATTAGKTLTLVVTDGEGNRYVLTNTK
;
A
#
# COMPACT_ATOMS: atom_id res chain seq x y z
N MET A 1 38.85 -9.22 -65.09
CA MET A 1 39.27 -8.06 -65.89
C MET A 1 38.28 -6.93 -65.66
N ASN A 2 38.79 -5.78 -65.21
CA ASN A 2 38.37 -4.40 -65.50
C ASN A 2 38.49 -3.52 -64.26
N ALA A 3 39.67 -2.90 -64.20
CA ALA A 3 39.94 -1.70 -63.44
C ALA A 3 39.22 -0.51 -64.07
N PHE A 4 38.77 0.44 -63.25
CA PHE A 4 38.63 1.84 -63.67
C PHE A 4 39.07 2.75 -62.53
N SER A 5 40.17 3.43 -62.78
CA SER A 5 40.75 4.53 -62.02
C SER A 5 40.03 5.85 -62.34
N PHE A 6 39.94 6.77 -61.38
CA PHE A 6 39.87 8.20 -61.70
C PHE A 6 40.75 9.01 -60.74
N VAL A 7 41.55 9.89 -61.33
CA VAL A 7 42.61 10.72 -60.74
C VAL A 7 42.23 12.19 -60.89
N SER A 8 42.42 13.01 -59.85
CA SER A 8 42.60 14.48 -59.95
C SER A 8 43.08 15.01 -58.58
N LYS A 9 44.39 15.18 -58.34
CA LYS A 9 45.26 16.36 -58.57
C LYS A 9 45.01 17.59 -57.69
N SER A 10 46.07 17.95 -56.93
CA SER A 10 46.48 19.28 -56.45
C SER A 10 45.66 19.90 -55.29
N LEU A 11 46.22 20.58 -54.28
CA LEU A 11 47.57 21.07 -53.99
C LEU A 11 47.65 21.40 -52.48
N LEU A 12 48.82 21.18 -51.86
CA LEU A 12 49.42 21.82 -50.67
C LEU A 12 48.68 22.97 -49.95
N VAL A 13 48.66 22.97 -48.60
CA VAL A 13 49.50 23.83 -47.74
C VAL A 13 49.51 23.31 -46.28
N LEU A 14 50.72 23.39 -45.72
CA LEU A 14 51.29 22.95 -44.43
C LEU A 14 50.86 23.81 -43.22
N PHE A 15 51.21 23.32 -42.01
CA PHE A 15 51.31 23.94 -40.66
C PHE A 15 50.26 23.42 -39.65
N VAL A 16 50.58 22.95 -38.44
CA VAL A 16 51.86 22.81 -37.75
C VAL A 16 51.66 21.85 -36.56
N LEU A 17 52.73 21.12 -36.22
CA LEU A 17 52.89 20.30 -35.02
C LEU A 17 52.62 21.09 -33.74
N ILE A 18 51.85 20.54 -32.80
CA ILE A 18 52.28 20.55 -31.39
C ILE A 18 51.82 19.26 -30.71
N ALA A 19 52.81 18.54 -30.20
CA ALA A 19 52.69 17.34 -29.40
C ALA A 19 51.91 17.59 -28.11
N SER A 20 51.16 16.58 -27.67
CA SER A 20 50.93 16.30 -26.26
C SER A 20 50.64 14.81 -26.11
N LEU A 21 51.72 14.03 -26.04
CA LEU A 21 51.69 12.73 -25.39
C LEU A 21 51.37 13.00 -23.91
N SER A 22 50.16 12.64 -23.48
CA SER A 22 49.86 12.43 -22.06
C SER A 22 48.84 11.31 -21.91
N SER A 23 49.39 10.12 -21.69
CA SER A 23 48.86 9.09 -20.80
C SER A 23 47.42 8.63 -21.02
N CYS A 24 47.27 7.54 -21.80
CA CYS A 24 46.16 6.61 -21.65
C CYS A 24 46.25 5.93 -20.27
N LYS A 25 45.70 6.56 -19.23
CA LYS A 25 45.18 5.80 -18.09
C LYS A 25 43.74 5.45 -18.43
N LYS A 26 43.48 4.16 -18.65
CA LYS A 26 42.13 3.61 -18.60
C LYS A 26 41.53 4.07 -17.28
N SER A 27 40.59 5.02 -17.34
CA SER A 27 39.67 5.24 -16.24
C SER A 27 38.81 3.99 -16.17
N GLU A 28 39.21 3.06 -15.31
CA GLU A 28 38.26 2.12 -14.71
C GLU A 28 37.20 2.99 -14.06
N LYS A 29 36.05 3.04 -14.72
CA LYS A 29 34.84 3.64 -14.21
C LYS A 29 34.47 2.77 -13.01
N ASP A 30 34.72 3.30 -11.82
CA ASP A 30 34.34 2.72 -10.54
C ASP A 30 32.90 2.18 -10.66
N PRO A 31 32.65 0.88 -10.37
CA PRO A 31 31.29 0.36 -10.38
C PRO A 31 30.46 1.15 -9.38
N GLU A 32 29.39 1.77 -9.86
CA GLU A 32 28.43 2.50 -9.03
C GLU A 32 27.95 1.55 -7.91
N PRO A 33 28.04 1.94 -6.63
CA PRO A 33 27.68 1.06 -5.53
C PRO A 33 26.21 0.64 -5.66
N GLU A 34 25.96 -0.67 -5.63
CA GLU A 34 24.59 -1.20 -5.63
C GLU A 34 23.81 -0.60 -4.46
N PRO A 35 22.58 -0.09 -4.70
CA PRO A 35 21.78 0.50 -3.64
C PRO A 35 21.51 -0.52 -2.54
N GLU A 36 21.82 -0.15 -1.29
CA GLU A 36 21.53 -0.98 -0.13
C GLU A 36 20.04 -1.35 -0.07
N PRO A 37 19.68 -2.61 0.26
CA PRO A 37 18.28 -3.01 0.38
C PRO A 37 17.56 -2.17 1.43
N GLN A 38 16.52 -1.42 1.04
CA GLN A 38 15.69 -0.70 2.00
C GLN A 38 14.93 -1.70 2.90
N PRO A 39 14.78 -1.39 4.20
CA PRO A 39 14.01 -2.24 5.10
C PRO A 39 12.55 -2.28 4.64
N VAL A 40 12.04 -3.49 4.37
CA VAL A 40 10.63 -3.71 4.08
C VAL A 40 9.79 -3.42 5.32
N THR A 41 8.96 -2.38 5.26
CA THR A 41 8.06 -2.05 6.38
C THR A 41 6.90 -3.04 6.42
N ASP A 42 6.74 -3.74 7.54
CA ASP A 42 5.64 -4.68 7.77
C ASP A 42 4.38 -3.96 8.28
N LEU A 43 3.62 -3.39 7.35
CA LEU A 43 2.37 -2.67 7.63
C LEU A 43 1.29 -3.57 8.24
N ALA A 44 1.23 -4.83 7.82
CA ALA A 44 0.25 -5.78 8.32
C ALA A 44 0.43 -6.08 9.81
N THR A 45 1.67 -6.22 10.28
CA THR A 45 1.97 -6.37 11.72
C THR A 45 1.49 -5.15 12.52
N LYS A 46 1.60 -3.93 11.96
CA LYS A 46 1.17 -2.70 12.66
C LYS A 46 -0.35 -2.66 12.91
N VAL A 47 -1.15 -3.23 11.99
CA VAL A 47 -2.63 -3.20 12.08
C VAL A 47 -3.24 -4.48 12.63
N ALA A 48 -2.49 -5.60 12.71
CA ALA A 48 -3.01 -6.87 13.18
C ALA A 48 -3.49 -6.81 14.65
N GLY A 49 -4.60 -7.49 14.94
CA GLY A 49 -5.14 -7.62 16.29
C GLY A 49 -6.67 -7.65 16.34
N LYS A 50 -7.21 -7.76 17.56
CA LYS A 50 -8.65 -7.78 17.83
C LYS A 50 -9.13 -6.38 18.24
N TYR A 51 -10.18 -5.90 17.60
CA TYR A 51 -10.82 -4.61 17.85
C TYR A 51 -12.25 -4.88 18.34
N VAL A 52 -12.57 -4.45 19.55
CA VAL A 52 -13.90 -4.64 20.16
C VAL A 52 -14.84 -3.57 19.63
N PHE A 53 -16.07 -3.96 19.27
CA PHE A 53 -17.09 -3.05 18.80
C PHE A 53 -17.52 -2.06 19.90
N LYS A 54 -17.65 -0.78 19.53
CA LYS A 54 -17.99 0.30 20.47
C LYS A 54 -19.16 1.15 20.03
N LYS A 55 -19.30 1.38 18.73
CA LYS A 55 -20.20 2.39 18.20
C LYS A 55 -20.61 2.11 16.77
N ILE A 56 -21.86 2.43 16.44
CA ILE A 56 -22.39 2.42 15.08
C ILE A 56 -22.98 3.77 14.73
N VAL A 57 -22.70 4.24 13.50
CA VAL A 57 -23.38 5.37 12.90
C VAL A 57 -24.17 4.89 11.69
N VAL A 58 -25.47 5.15 11.66
CA VAL A 58 -26.40 4.75 10.60
C VAL A 58 -26.71 5.95 9.71
N ASN A 59 -26.47 5.80 8.41
CA ASN A 59 -26.71 6.81 7.37
C ASN A 59 -26.11 8.19 7.69
N GLY A 60 -25.01 8.21 8.46
CA GLY A 60 -24.30 9.43 8.88
C GLY A 60 -25.06 10.32 9.86
N LYS A 61 -26.17 9.86 10.45
CA LYS A 61 -27.06 10.69 11.27
C LYS A 61 -27.30 10.13 12.67
N LEU A 62 -27.65 8.85 12.75
CA LEU A 62 -27.99 8.21 14.03
C LEU A 62 -26.74 7.54 14.57
N GLU A 63 -26.37 7.86 15.79
CA GLU A 63 -25.20 7.32 16.47
C GLU A 63 -25.64 6.59 17.73
N TYR A 64 -25.18 5.35 17.89
CA TYR A 64 -25.45 4.52 19.06
C TYR A 64 -24.14 3.89 19.53
N THR A 65 -23.92 3.88 20.83
CA THR A 65 -22.95 2.98 21.45
C THR A 65 -23.37 1.52 21.25
N ALA A 66 -22.44 0.59 21.45
CA ALA A 66 -22.73 -0.83 21.37
C ALA A 66 -23.86 -1.26 22.33
N GLU A 67 -23.89 -0.69 23.54
CA GLU A 67 -24.91 -0.96 24.55
C GLU A 67 -26.29 -0.41 24.14
N GLU A 68 -26.38 0.85 23.71
CA GLU A 68 -27.64 1.45 23.25
C GLU A 68 -28.22 0.73 22.04
N ALA A 69 -27.36 0.21 21.16
CA ALA A 69 -27.77 -0.56 20.00
C ALA A 69 -28.09 -2.03 20.32
N GLY A 70 -27.90 -2.48 21.57
CA GLY A 70 -28.09 -3.88 21.95
C GLY A 70 -27.18 -4.84 21.19
N MET A 71 -25.95 -4.42 20.89
CA MET A 71 -25.00 -5.16 20.06
C MET A 71 -23.66 -5.39 20.77
N GLN A 72 -23.00 -6.49 20.41
CA GLN A 72 -21.68 -6.85 20.90
C GLN A 72 -20.84 -7.50 19.79
N GLY A 73 -19.53 -7.59 19.98
CA GLY A 73 -18.66 -8.32 19.06
C GLY A 73 -17.30 -7.69 18.84
N SER A 74 -16.64 -8.14 17.78
CA SER A 74 -15.29 -7.67 17.43
C SER A 74 -14.93 -7.88 15.96
N ILE A 75 -13.91 -7.15 15.53
CA ILE A 75 -13.21 -7.33 14.26
C ILE A 75 -11.80 -7.82 14.55
N THR A 76 -11.36 -8.88 13.90
CA THR A 76 -10.00 -9.42 14.02
C THR A 76 -9.26 -9.26 12.70
N LEU A 77 -8.13 -8.55 12.74
CA LEU A 77 -7.17 -8.44 11.64
C LEU A 77 -6.02 -9.42 11.87
N THR A 78 -5.80 -10.32 10.91
CA THR A 78 -4.71 -11.30 10.96
C THR A 78 -3.74 -11.05 9.81
N ARG A 79 -2.45 -10.95 10.12
CA ARG A 79 -1.40 -10.80 9.11
C ARG A 79 -1.34 -12.01 8.18
N LYS A 80 -1.23 -11.74 6.88
CA LYS A 80 -1.05 -12.74 5.82
C LYS A 80 0.29 -12.56 5.09
N ALA A 81 0.66 -11.30 4.81
CA ALA A 81 1.97 -10.90 4.29
C ALA A 81 2.31 -9.49 4.78
N THR A 82 3.47 -8.93 4.43
CA THR A 82 3.95 -7.61 4.91
C THR A 82 2.95 -6.46 4.71
N SER A 83 2.17 -6.47 3.63
CA SER A 83 1.13 -5.48 3.33
C SER A 83 -0.26 -6.10 3.14
N LYS A 84 -0.48 -7.31 3.69
CA LYS A 84 -1.73 -8.06 3.53
C LYS A 84 -2.27 -8.59 4.84
N VAL A 85 -3.57 -8.42 5.06
CA VAL A 85 -4.30 -9.00 6.21
C VAL A 85 -5.57 -9.71 5.77
N SER A 86 -6.06 -10.63 6.58
CA SER A 86 -7.46 -11.07 6.56
C SER A 86 -8.23 -10.35 7.66
N MET A 87 -9.49 -10.01 7.41
CA MET A 87 -10.40 -9.42 8.37
C MET A 87 -11.56 -10.37 8.64
N ALA A 88 -11.74 -10.75 9.90
CA ALA A 88 -12.91 -11.48 10.36
C ALA A 88 -13.77 -10.55 11.23
N VAL A 89 -15.01 -10.34 10.83
CA VAL A 89 -15.99 -9.50 11.52
C VAL A 89 -17.04 -10.40 12.15
N LYS A 90 -17.31 -10.24 13.44
CA LYS A 90 -18.41 -10.89 14.13
C LYS A 90 -19.05 -9.92 15.11
N ILE A 91 -20.16 -9.32 14.69
CA ILE A 91 -21.03 -8.42 15.46
C ILE A 91 -22.42 -9.07 15.55
N GLN A 92 -22.97 -9.12 16.76
CA GLN A 92 -24.19 -9.85 17.09
C GLN A 92 -25.09 -9.02 17.99
N HIS A 93 -26.38 -9.33 17.98
CA HIS A 93 -27.32 -8.82 18.98
C HIS A 93 -27.05 -9.48 20.35
N THR A 94 -27.14 -8.69 21.42
CA THR A 94 -26.75 -9.14 22.78
C THR A 94 -27.82 -10.04 23.42
N ASP A 95 -29.08 -9.89 23.03
CA ASP A 95 -30.23 -10.61 23.59
C ASP A 95 -30.33 -12.05 23.09
N ASP A 96 -30.12 -12.28 21.79
CA ASP A 96 -30.32 -13.59 21.16
C ASP A 96 -29.07 -14.17 20.48
N ASN A 97 -27.97 -13.41 20.43
CA ASN A 97 -26.72 -13.75 19.72
C ASN A 97 -26.88 -13.96 18.21
N SER A 98 -27.97 -13.47 17.61
CA SER A 98 -28.16 -13.44 16.17
C SER A 98 -27.12 -12.53 15.51
N ASP A 99 -26.69 -12.91 14.31
CA ASP A 99 -25.65 -12.18 13.59
C ASP A 99 -26.22 -10.89 12.98
N PHE A 100 -25.67 -9.74 13.39
CA PHE A 100 -25.84 -8.49 12.66
C PHE A 100 -24.87 -8.44 11.47
N LEU A 101 -23.60 -8.76 11.72
CA LEU A 101 -22.56 -8.82 10.71
C LEU A 101 -21.55 -9.91 11.04
N ASN A 102 -21.54 -10.95 10.21
CA ASN A 102 -20.60 -12.06 10.30
C ASN A 102 -19.98 -12.30 8.92
N GLN A 103 -18.76 -11.82 8.73
CA GLN A 103 -18.09 -11.78 7.42
C GLN A 103 -16.60 -12.05 7.55
N MET A 104 -16.03 -12.71 6.55
CA MET A 104 -14.59 -12.88 6.42
C MET A 104 -14.13 -12.35 5.07
N VAL A 105 -13.15 -11.46 5.08
CA VAL A 105 -12.53 -10.91 3.89
C VAL A 105 -11.04 -11.23 3.92
N ASP A 106 -10.56 -12.01 2.96
CA ASP A 106 -9.14 -12.37 2.87
C ASP A 106 -8.36 -11.40 1.96
N ASN A 107 -7.04 -11.38 2.11
CA ASN A 107 -6.08 -10.69 1.23
C ASN A 107 -6.31 -9.17 1.07
N LEU A 108 -6.82 -8.51 2.11
CA LEU A 108 -6.93 -7.04 2.16
C LEU A 108 -5.55 -6.41 2.04
N ALA A 109 -5.41 -5.46 1.12
CA ALA A 109 -4.23 -4.60 1.04
C ALA A 109 -4.22 -3.63 2.23
N VAL A 110 -3.05 -3.46 2.83
CA VAL A 110 -2.79 -2.43 3.85
C VAL A 110 -1.87 -1.40 3.23
N THR A 111 -2.32 -0.16 3.17
CA THR A 111 -1.52 0.98 2.71
C THR A 111 -1.49 2.06 3.79
N GLU A 112 -0.49 2.94 3.76
CA GLU A 112 -0.49 4.10 4.63
C GLU A 112 -1.62 5.07 4.25
N GLY A 113 -2.26 5.64 5.26
CA GLY A 113 -3.27 6.68 5.12
C GLY A 113 -2.75 8.02 5.62
N SER A 114 -3.63 9.02 5.67
CA SER A 114 -3.31 10.31 6.28
C SER A 114 -3.15 10.21 7.80
N GLY A 115 -2.35 11.12 8.38
CA GLY A 115 -2.24 11.27 9.83
C GLY A 115 -1.65 10.07 10.58
N GLY A 116 -0.85 9.23 9.92
CA GLY A 116 -0.25 8.03 10.53
C GLY A 116 -1.21 6.85 10.69
N GLY A 117 -2.39 6.91 10.06
CA GLY A 117 -3.30 5.78 9.94
C GLY A 117 -2.96 4.85 8.79
N TYR A 118 -3.75 3.79 8.65
CA TYR A 118 -3.66 2.83 7.54
C TYR A 118 -5.04 2.65 6.89
N VAL A 119 -5.03 2.33 5.61
CA VAL A 119 -6.21 2.03 4.81
C VAL A 119 -6.20 0.53 4.48
N LEU A 120 -7.34 -0.12 4.68
CA LEU A 120 -7.56 -1.51 4.33
C LEU A 120 -8.51 -1.58 3.13
N SER A 121 -8.07 -2.19 2.04
CA SER A 121 -8.83 -2.25 0.80
C SER A 121 -8.89 -3.64 0.18
N ALA A 122 -10.02 -3.93 -0.47
CA ALA A 122 -10.23 -5.10 -1.32
C ALA A 122 -10.49 -4.62 -2.75
N ASN A 123 -9.75 -5.16 -3.72
CA ASN A 123 -9.94 -4.82 -5.15
C ASN A 123 -9.92 -3.29 -5.42
N GLY A 124 -9.09 -2.54 -4.69
CA GLY A 124 -8.99 -1.07 -4.80
C GLY A 124 -10.07 -0.30 -4.01
N ASN A 125 -11.11 -0.96 -3.51
CA ASN A 125 -12.15 -0.33 -2.70
C ASN A 125 -11.74 -0.33 -1.23
N GLN A 126 -11.72 0.85 -0.61
CA GLN A 126 -11.49 0.99 0.82
C GLN A 126 -12.68 0.41 1.60
N LEU A 127 -12.39 -0.52 2.51
CA LEU A 127 -13.38 -1.11 3.42
C LEU A 127 -13.26 -0.54 4.82
N ALA A 128 -12.01 -0.38 5.30
CA ALA A 128 -11.75 0.09 6.65
C ALA A 128 -10.53 1.01 6.71
N THR A 129 -10.44 1.78 7.80
CA THR A 129 -9.24 2.51 8.19
C THR A 129 -8.86 2.15 9.61
N THR A 130 -7.57 2.25 9.92
CA THR A 130 -7.07 2.19 11.28
C THR A 130 -6.29 3.46 11.61
N ALA A 131 -6.45 3.95 12.82
CA ALA A 131 -5.71 5.09 13.35
C ALA A 131 -5.44 4.85 14.83
N GLY A 132 -4.17 4.67 15.21
CA GLY A 132 -3.80 4.22 16.55
C GLY A 132 -4.47 2.90 16.92
N LYS A 133 -5.33 2.92 17.95
CA LYS A 133 -6.08 1.74 18.42
C LYS A 133 -7.49 1.64 17.83
N THR A 134 -7.90 2.58 16.99
CA THR A 134 -9.25 2.62 16.42
C THR A 134 -9.26 2.00 15.04
N LEU A 135 -10.27 1.18 14.77
CA LEU A 135 -10.62 0.68 13.44
C LEU A 135 -12.02 1.15 13.09
N THR A 136 -12.15 1.81 11.94
CA THR A 136 -13.42 2.25 11.38
C THR A 136 -13.74 1.39 10.16
N LEU A 137 -14.81 0.61 10.24
CA LEU A 137 -15.31 -0.22 9.14
C LEU A 137 -16.55 0.43 8.54
N VAL A 138 -16.60 0.53 7.22
CA VAL A 138 -17.78 1.03 6.50
C VAL A 138 -18.44 -0.15 5.78
N VAL A 139 -19.74 -0.32 6.00
CA VAL A 139 -20.54 -1.38 5.37
C VAL A 139 -21.81 -0.78 4.80
N THR A 140 -22.27 -1.30 3.66
CA THR A 140 -23.57 -0.99 3.09
C THR A 140 -24.34 -2.30 2.97
N ASP A 141 -25.59 -2.31 3.43
CA ASP A 141 -26.46 -3.48 3.31
C ASP A 141 -27.10 -3.57 1.90
N GLY A 142 -27.92 -4.60 1.69
CA GLY A 142 -28.63 -4.81 0.42
C GLY A 142 -29.71 -3.77 0.12
N GLU A 143 -30.12 -2.97 1.11
CA GLU A 143 -31.12 -1.91 0.98
C GLU A 143 -30.49 -0.54 0.74
N GLY A 144 -29.15 -0.46 0.79
CA GLY A 144 -28.39 0.77 0.60
C GLY A 144 -28.16 1.57 1.89
N ASN A 145 -28.53 1.06 3.07
CA ASN A 145 -28.19 1.71 4.32
C ASN A 145 -26.69 1.60 4.56
N ARG A 146 -26.08 2.73 4.93
CA ARG A 146 -24.66 2.82 5.24
C ARG A 146 -24.45 2.78 6.74
N TYR A 147 -23.62 1.85 7.19
CA TYR A 147 -23.20 1.69 8.57
C TYR A 147 -21.70 2.03 8.70
N VAL A 148 -21.36 2.84 9.69
CA VAL A 148 -19.98 3.11 10.08
C VAL A 148 -19.76 2.54 11.47
N LEU A 149 -18.94 1.49 11.56
CA LEU A 149 -18.65 0.77 12.80
C LEU A 149 -17.30 1.23 13.35
N THR A 150 -17.29 1.77 14.56
CA THR A 150 -16.06 2.11 15.29
C THR A 150 -15.73 1.01 16.29
N ASN A 151 -14.49 0.53 16.23
CA ASN A 151 -13.98 -0.57 17.02
C ASN A 151 -12.63 -0.17 17.63
N THR A 152 -12.32 -0.65 18.84
CA THR A 152 -11.10 -0.26 19.57
C THR A 152 -10.30 -1.48 20.04
N LYS A 153 -8.98 -1.41 19.92
CA LYS A 153 -8.02 -2.42 20.38
C LYS A 153 -7.66 -2.26 21.86
#